data_AF-A0A661DQC3-F1
#
_entry.id   AF-A0A661DQC3-F1
#
_cell.length_a   1.000
_cell.length_b   1.000
_cell.length_c   1.000
_cell.angle_alpha   90.00
_cell.angle_beta   90.00
_cell.angle_gamma   90.00
#
_symmetry.space_group_name_H-M   'P 1'
#
loop_
_entity.id
_entity.type
_entity.pdbx_description
1 polymer ?
#
loop_
_entity_poly.entity_id
_entity_poly.type
_entity_poly.pdbx_seq_one_letter_code
_entity_poly.pdbx_strand_id
1 'polypeptide(L)'
;MQQESDKMNEQVAKPQQKPQQIEEHIVEIVSDSGEGAQKCGQTFGAIGGKMGNGIWTVEIIPAEIQPPARTPAGGSGNRIRVGSKIMTNMGNEADLVVGFNEQVLYARIANGAYKEGTIVLLENKWATDPQEKIREEYAFAVDEFRKNGLIVHELPMEEECLKIVSNARKGK
;
A
#
# COMPACT_ATOMS: atom_id res chain seq x y z
N MET A 1 3.46 -11.05 51.01
CA MET A 1 2.90 -10.08 50.03
C MET A 1 4.09 -9.55 49.24
N GLN A 2 3.91 -9.29 47.94
CA GLN A 2 4.93 -9.10 46.90
C GLN A 2 5.52 -10.40 46.28
N GLN A 3 4.64 -11.21 45.72
CA GLN A 3 4.83 -11.76 44.37
C GLN A 3 3.89 -10.99 43.45
N GLU A 4 4.19 -10.93 42.16
CA GLU A 4 3.49 -10.20 41.07
C GLU A 4 4.04 -8.81 40.75
N SER A 5 4.98 -8.74 39.79
CA SER A 5 4.86 -7.86 38.61
C SER A 5 6.15 -7.85 37.77
N ASP A 6 6.51 -8.98 37.14
CA ASP A 6 7.55 -9.00 36.09
C ASP A 6 7.12 -9.94 34.96
N LYS A 7 6.03 -9.57 34.27
CA LYS A 7 5.67 -10.16 32.98
C LYS A 7 5.37 -9.04 31.99
N MET A 8 6.43 -8.42 31.46
CA MET A 8 6.34 -7.60 30.27
C MET A 8 6.84 -8.40 29.05
N ASN A 9 5.86 -8.96 28.36
CA ASN A 9 5.73 -8.98 26.89
C ASN A 9 6.95 -9.46 26.07
N GLU A 10 7.19 -10.78 26.07
CA GLU A 10 7.91 -11.42 24.96
C GLU A 10 7.02 -11.34 23.70
N GLN A 11 7.35 -10.41 22.80
CA GLN A 11 6.90 -10.50 21.42
C GLN A 11 7.54 -11.74 20.81
N VAL A 12 6.77 -12.83 20.72
CA VAL A 12 7.18 -14.06 20.05
C VAL A 12 7.47 -13.71 18.58
N ALA A 13 8.76 -13.64 18.22
CA ALA A 13 9.17 -13.46 16.84
C ALA A 13 8.58 -14.60 15.99
N LYS A 14 7.71 -14.25 15.04
CA LYS A 14 7.19 -15.24 14.08
C LYS A 14 8.38 -15.92 13.38
N PRO A 15 8.34 -17.24 13.14
CA PRO A 15 9.41 -17.93 12.43
C PRO A 15 9.69 -17.21 11.12
N GLN A 16 10.94 -16.78 10.93
CA GLN A 16 11.34 -16.07 9.73
C GLN A 16 11.19 -17.04 8.55
N GLN A 17 10.14 -16.85 7.76
CA GLN A 17 9.89 -17.70 6.60
C GLN A 17 11.08 -17.58 5.64
N LYS A 18 11.53 -18.71 5.10
CA LYS A 18 12.60 -18.69 4.09
C LYS A 18 12.13 -17.85 2.89
N PRO A 19 12.97 -16.97 2.34
CA PRO A 19 12.58 -16.18 1.18
C PRO A 19 12.21 -17.11 0.03
N GLN A 20 11.05 -16.86 -0.58
CA GLN A 20 10.61 -17.59 -1.76
C GLN A 20 11.17 -16.92 -3.00
N GLN A 21 11.77 -17.73 -3.88
CA GLN A 21 12.16 -17.26 -5.20
C GLN A 21 10.92 -17.17 -6.11
N ILE A 22 10.73 -16.02 -6.75
CA ILE A 22 9.62 -15.74 -7.66
C ILE A 22 10.17 -15.25 -8.99
N GLU A 23 9.49 -15.59 -10.09
CA GLU A 23 9.89 -15.16 -11.43
C GLU A 23 9.51 -13.72 -11.71
N GLU A 24 8.37 -13.28 -11.18
CA GLU A 24 7.89 -11.90 -11.26
C GLU A 24 6.98 -11.56 -10.09
N HIS A 25 6.75 -10.25 -9.93
CA HIS A 25 5.82 -9.69 -8.96
C HIS A 25 5.28 -8.35 -9.47
N ILE A 26 4.01 -8.08 -9.23
CA ILE A 26 3.37 -6.81 -9.58
C ILE A 26 3.01 -6.06 -8.29
N VAL A 27 3.59 -4.88 -8.13
CA VAL A 27 3.41 -3.98 -7.01
C VAL A 27 2.67 -2.73 -7.48
N GLU A 28 1.61 -2.35 -6.77
CA GLU A 28 1.00 -1.03 -6.89
C GLU A 28 1.33 -0.16 -5.68
N ILE A 29 1.47 1.14 -5.93
CA ILE A 29 1.49 2.16 -4.90
C ILE A 29 0.42 3.15 -5.29
N VAL A 30 -0.58 3.34 -4.44
CA VAL A 30 -1.72 4.22 -4.68
C VAL A 30 -1.95 5.14 -3.49
N SER A 31 -2.19 6.41 -3.78
CA SER A 31 -2.35 7.47 -2.81
C SER A 31 -3.25 8.57 -3.38
N ASP A 32 -3.57 9.58 -2.58
CA ASP A 32 -4.12 10.80 -3.16
C ASP A 32 -3.05 11.50 -4.02
N SER A 33 -3.51 12.35 -4.94
CA SER A 33 -2.60 13.15 -5.77
C SER A 33 -1.69 14.04 -4.91
N GLY A 34 -0.40 14.06 -5.24
CA GLY A 34 0.60 14.85 -4.50
C GLY A 34 1.28 14.14 -3.32
N GLU A 35 0.83 12.93 -2.92
CA GLU A 35 1.43 12.19 -1.80
C GLU A 35 2.68 11.36 -2.19
N GLY A 36 3.11 11.45 -3.45
CA GLY A 36 4.41 10.94 -3.90
C GLY A 36 4.43 9.51 -4.45
N ALA A 37 3.28 8.85 -4.63
CA ALA A 37 3.20 7.49 -5.17
C ALA A 37 3.89 7.35 -6.56
N GLN A 38 3.69 8.32 -7.46
CA GLN A 38 4.36 8.35 -8.76
C GLN A 38 5.89 8.44 -8.61
N LYS A 39 6.38 9.31 -7.72
CA LYS A 39 7.82 9.46 -7.45
C LYS A 39 8.41 8.17 -6.87
N CYS A 40 7.67 7.50 -6.00
CA CYS A 40 8.06 6.20 -5.47
C CYS A 40 8.21 5.16 -6.60
N GLY A 41 7.23 5.07 -7.49
CA GLY A 41 7.27 4.15 -8.63
C GLY A 41 8.41 4.42 -9.62
N GLN A 42 8.64 5.68 -9.97
CA GLN A 42 9.79 6.07 -10.81
C GLN A 42 11.13 5.72 -10.14
N THR A 43 11.24 5.95 -8.83
CA THR A 43 12.46 5.63 -8.06
C THR A 43 12.68 4.12 -7.98
N PHE A 44 11.62 3.35 -7.70
CA PHE A 44 11.66 1.89 -7.70
C PHE A 44 12.13 1.38 -9.06
N GLY A 45 11.53 1.85 -10.15
CA GLY A 45 11.88 1.37 -11.48
C GLY A 45 13.33 1.66 -11.86
N ALA A 46 13.81 2.86 -11.54
CA ALA A 46 15.20 3.25 -11.80
C ALA A 46 16.21 2.41 -10.99
N ILE A 47 15.94 2.14 -9.72
CA ILE A 47 16.81 1.31 -8.87
C ILE A 47 16.73 -0.15 -9.31
N GLY A 48 15.53 -0.68 -9.53
CA GLY A 48 15.31 -2.06 -9.94
C GLY A 48 16.01 -2.39 -11.26
N GLY A 49 15.95 -1.49 -12.25
CA GLY A 49 16.68 -1.65 -13.52
C GLY A 49 18.20 -1.62 -13.34
N LYS A 50 18.72 -0.74 -12.48
CA LYS A 50 20.16 -0.71 -12.13
C LYS A 50 20.64 -1.98 -11.41
N MET A 51 19.74 -2.65 -10.69
CA MET A 51 20.02 -3.93 -10.04
C MET A 51 19.96 -5.13 -11.00
N GLY A 52 19.64 -4.92 -12.28
CA GLY A 52 19.57 -5.96 -13.30
C GLY A 52 18.23 -6.71 -13.36
N ASN A 53 17.20 -6.24 -12.65
CA ASN A 53 15.86 -6.80 -12.76
C ASN A 53 15.18 -6.34 -14.07
N GLY A 54 14.32 -7.17 -14.64
CA GLY A 54 13.37 -6.70 -15.63
C GLY A 54 12.29 -5.88 -14.94
N ILE A 55 12.07 -4.67 -15.44
CA ILE A 55 11.14 -3.71 -14.85
C ILE A 55 10.21 -3.18 -15.94
N TRP A 56 8.92 -3.13 -15.64
CA TRP A 56 7.93 -2.34 -16.36
C TRP A 56 7.17 -1.46 -15.37
N THR A 57 7.03 -0.17 -15.66
CA THR A 57 6.27 0.76 -14.82
C THR A 57 5.22 1.47 -15.64
N VAL A 58 4.03 1.66 -15.08
CA VAL A 58 2.97 2.49 -15.66
C VAL A 58 2.35 3.36 -14.57
N GLU A 59 2.24 4.65 -14.86
CA GLU A 59 1.64 5.61 -13.94
C GLU A 59 0.12 5.44 -13.91
N ILE A 60 -0.46 5.56 -12.71
CA ILE A 60 -1.90 5.64 -12.49
C ILE A 60 -2.18 7.13 -12.29
N ILE A 61 -2.89 7.74 -13.23
CA ILE A 61 -3.15 9.18 -13.27
C ILE A 61 -4.67 9.38 -13.08
N PRO A 62 -5.10 10.21 -12.11
CA PRO A 62 -6.51 10.50 -11.93
C PRO A 62 -7.06 11.25 -13.15
N ALA A 63 -8.35 11.08 -13.44
CA ALA A 63 -9.00 11.78 -14.55
C ALA A 63 -9.17 13.29 -14.26
N GLU A 64 -9.27 13.67 -12.98
CA GLU A 64 -9.39 15.05 -12.54
C GLU A 64 -8.03 15.67 -12.26
N ILE A 65 -7.87 16.96 -12.59
CA ILE A 65 -6.61 17.70 -12.42
C ILE A 65 -6.33 17.98 -10.92
N GLN A 66 -7.38 18.16 -10.10
CA GLN A 66 -7.31 18.35 -8.65
C GLN A 66 -8.51 17.68 -7.96
N PRO A 67 -8.51 16.34 -7.87
CA PRO A 67 -9.58 15.61 -7.22
C PRO A 67 -9.59 15.89 -5.72
N PRO A 68 -10.77 15.86 -5.06
CA PRO A 68 -10.84 15.91 -3.61
C PRO A 68 -10.06 14.75 -2.99
N ALA A 69 -9.35 15.02 -1.89
CA ALA A 69 -8.62 14.01 -1.14
C ALA A 69 -9.55 12.89 -0.66
N ARG A 70 -9.02 11.66 -0.59
CA ARG A 70 -9.70 10.45 -0.14
C ARG A 70 -11.02 10.22 -0.91
N THR A 71 -10.90 10.19 -2.23
CA THR A 71 -12.01 9.81 -3.13
C THR A 71 -11.55 8.72 -4.11
N PRO A 72 -12.45 7.83 -4.57
CA PRO A 72 -12.09 6.81 -5.55
C PRO A 72 -11.52 7.37 -6.85
N ALA A 73 -12.05 8.51 -7.33
CA ALA A 73 -11.59 9.16 -8.55
C ALA A 73 -10.26 9.93 -8.38
N GLY A 74 -9.83 10.17 -7.14
CA GLY A 74 -8.64 10.95 -6.82
C GLY A 74 -7.34 10.16 -6.75
N GLY A 75 -7.41 8.84 -6.92
CA GLY A 75 -6.26 7.95 -6.83
C GLY A 75 -5.19 8.28 -7.87
N SER A 76 -3.99 8.58 -7.40
CA SER A 76 -2.75 8.63 -8.18
C SER A 76 -1.84 7.50 -7.74
N GLY A 77 -0.95 7.04 -8.63
CA GLY A 77 -0.11 5.91 -8.30
C GLY A 77 0.84 5.45 -9.37
N ASN A 78 1.38 4.26 -9.16
CA ASN A 78 2.22 3.57 -10.12
C ASN A 78 2.03 2.06 -9.97
N ARG A 79 1.93 1.34 -11.09
CA ARG A 79 2.05 -0.11 -11.15
C ARG A 79 3.44 -0.48 -11.66
N ILE A 80 4.12 -1.31 -10.90
CA ILE A 80 5.46 -1.80 -11.18
C ILE A 80 5.40 -3.31 -11.32
N ARG A 81 5.77 -3.84 -12.48
CA ARG A 81 6.07 -5.25 -12.65
C ARG A 81 7.57 -5.44 -12.60
N VAL A 82 8.03 -6.28 -11.67
CA VAL A 82 9.43 -6.65 -11.50
C VAL A 82 9.60 -8.14 -11.77
N GLY A 83 10.67 -8.55 -12.44
CA GLY A 83 10.94 -9.96 -12.68
C GLY A 83 12.40 -10.29 -12.97
N SER A 84 12.68 -11.60 -13.01
CA SER A 84 14.00 -12.19 -13.27
C SER A 84 14.46 -12.06 -14.74
N LYS A 85 13.52 -11.72 -15.63
CA LYS A 85 13.69 -11.56 -17.08
C LYS A 85 13.13 -10.22 -17.54
N ILE A 86 13.40 -9.84 -18.78
CA ILE A 86 12.85 -8.63 -19.39
C ILE A 86 11.31 -8.62 -19.30
N MET A 87 10.76 -7.55 -18.74
CA MET A 87 9.32 -7.29 -18.65
C MET A 87 8.88 -6.43 -19.84
N THR A 88 7.86 -6.88 -20.57
CA THR A 88 7.39 -6.21 -21.81
C THR A 88 5.98 -5.64 -21.71
N ASN A 89 5.31 -5.84 -20.58
CA ASN A 89 3.98 -5.31 -20.32
C ASN A 89 3.74 -5.17 -18.81
N MET A 90 2.68 -4.45 -18.44
CA MET A 90 2.34 -4.15 -17.04
C MET A 90 1.75 -5.31 -16.23
N GLY A 91 1.35 -6.41 -16.89
CA GLY A 91 0.60 -7.50 -16.27
C GLY A 91 -0.86 -7.16 -15.96
N ASN A 92 -1.64 -8.17 -15.57
CA ASN A 92 -3.11 -8.06 -15.42
C ASN A 92 -3.50 -7.58 -14.02
N GLU A 93 -3.11 -8.34 -12.99
CA GLU A 93 -3.52 -8.15 -11.60
C GLU A 93 -2.30 -7.97 -10.71
N ALA A 94 -2.36 -7.05 -9.73
CA ALA A 94 -1.27 -6.82 -8.80
C ALA A 94 -1.22 -7.92 -7.72
N ASP A 95 -0.01 -8.31 -7.33
CA ASP A 95 0.21 -9.22 -6.22
C ASP A 95 0.24 -8.48 -4.87
N LEU A 96 0.70 -7.23 -4.89
CA LEU A 96 0.78 -6.37 -3.71
C LEU A 96 0.36 -4.94 -4.06
N VAL A 97 -0.35 -4.28 -3.15
CA VAL A 97 -0.63 -2.85 -3.23
C VAL A 97 -0.31 -2.16 -1.90
N VAL A 98 0.34 -1.01 -1.97
CA VAL A 98 0.50 -0.07 -0.86
C VAL A 98 -0.52 1.06 -1.05
N GLY A 99 -1.47 1.17 -0.12
CA GLY A 99 -2.52 2.17 -0.13
C GLY A 99 -2.38 3.18 1.02
N PHE A 100 -2.33 4.47 0.71
CA PHE A 100 -2.23 5.53 1.74
C PHE A 100 -3.59 5.93 2.32
N ASN A 101 -4.66 5.51 1.66
CA ASN A 101 -6.02 5.50 2.17
C ASN A 101 -6.80 4.40 1.45
N GLU A 102 -7.94 4.03 2.00
CA GLU A 102 -8.77 2.95 1.49
C GLU A 102 -9.63 3.37 0.28
N GLN A 103 -9.97 4.66 0.16
CA GLN A 103 -10.82 5.14 -0.92
C GLN A 103 -10.17 5.01 -2.29
N VAL A 104 -8.88 5.26 -2.40
CA VAL A 104 -8.14 5.18 -3.68
C VAL A 104 -8.04 3.74 -4.22
N LEU A 105 -8.30 2.72 -3.40
CA LEU A 105 -8.31 1.32 -3.83
C LEU A 105 -9.59 0.96 -4.60
N TYR A 106 -10.73 1.64 -4.35
CA TYR A 106 -12.01 1.29 -4.98
C TYR A 106 -11.97 1.35 -6.51
N ALA A 107 -11.38 2.39 -7.09
CA ALA A 107 -11.26 2.50 -8.54
C ALA A 107 -10.36 1.41 -9.14
N ARG A 108 -9.37 0.92 -8.38
CA ARG A 108 -8.50 -0.18 -8.80
C ARG A 108 -9.26 -1.51 -8.76
N ILE A 109 -9.96 -1.78 -7.66
CA ILE A 109 -10.79 -2.98 -7.48
C ILE A 109 -11.85 -3.06 -8.57
N ALA A 110 -12.57 -1.97 -8.84
CA ALA A 110 -13.61 -1.91 -9.87
C ALA A 110 -13.09 -2.23 -11.28
N ASN A 111 -11.81 -1.96 -11.55
CA ASN A 111 -11.15 -2.26 -12.83
C ASN A 111 -10.50 -3.65 -12.87
N GLY A 112 -10.74 -4.51 -11.88
CA GLY A 112 -10.13 -5.84 -11.81
C GLY A 112 -8.62 -5.80 -11.63
N ALA A 113 -8.09 -4.78 -10.94
CA ALA A 113 -6.65 -4.61 -10.76
C ALA A 113 -6.04 -5.62 -9.79
N TYR A 114 -6.84 -6.31 -8.98
CA TYR A 114 -6.41 -7.21 -7.90
C TYR A 114 -7.11 -8.56 -8.01
N LYS A 115 -6.41 -9.61 -7.58
CA LYS A 115 -6.88 -10.99 -7.53
C LYS A 115 -7.08 -11.44 -6.09
N GLU A 116 -7.76 -12.57 -5.90
CA GLU A 116 -7.80 -13.23 -4.60
C GLU A 116 -6.37 -13.50 -4.09
N GLY A 117 -6.11 -13.16 -2.82
CA GLY A 117 -4.80 -13.27 -2.21
C GLY A 117 -3.87 -12.08 -2.45
N THR A 118 -4.27 -11.06 -3.23
CA THR A 118 -3.49 -9.81 -3.33
C THR A 118 -3.30 -9.20 -1.94
N ILE A 119 -2.04 -8.86 -1.62
CA ILE A 119 -1.66 -8.28 -0.34
C ILE A 119 -1.89 -6.77 -0.38
N VAL A 120 -2.65 -6.26 0.59
CA VAL A 120 -2.89 -4.82 0.75
C VAL A 120 -2.14 -4.34 1.99
N LEU A 121 -1.17 -3.46 1.81
CA LEU A 121 -0.51 -2.73 2.88
C LEU A 121 -1.20 -1.36 3.00
N LEU A 122 -2.11 -1.23 3.97
CA LEU A 122 -3.01 -0.09 4.08
C LEU A 122 -2.64 0.78 5.28
N GLU A 123 -2.48 2.08 5.07
CA GLU A 123 -2.34 3.06 6.16
C GLU A 123 -3.55 3.02 7.11
N ASN A 124 -3.31 2.97 8.41
CA ASN A 124 -4.33 2.78 9.44
C ASN A 124 -4.73 4.03 10.24
N LYS A 125 -4.08 5.18 10.02
CA LYS A 125 -4.42 6.45 10.70
C LYS A 125 -5.91 6.83 10.58
N TRP A 126 -6.55 6.41 9.49
CA TRP A 126 -7.96 6.63 9.20
C TRP A 126 -8.92 5.91 10.16
N ALA A 127 -8.46 4.82 10.81
CA ALA A 127 -9.22 4.15 11.86
C ALA A 127 -9.44 5.05 13.10
N THR A 128 -8.57 6.03 13.31
CA THR A 128 -8.60 6.97 14.44
C THR A 128 -8.87 8.41 14.02
N ASP A 129 -9.39 8.63 12.80
CA ASP A 129 -9.67 9.99 12.32
C ASP A 129 -10.67 10.73 13.24
N PRO A 130 -10.53 12.05 13.46
CA PRO A 130 -11.48 12.82 14.26
C PRO A 130 -12.94 12.72 13.77
N GLN A 131 -13.16 12.56 12.45
CA GLN A 131 -14.49 12.47 11.86
C GLN A 131 -15.02 11.04 11.93
N GLU A 132 -16.18 10.86 12.57
CA GLU A 132 -16.83 9.55 12.73
C GLU A 132 -17.11 8.86 11.40
N LYS A 133 -17.64 9.60 10.43
CA LYS A 133 -17.89 9.11 9.07
C LYS A 133 -16.63 8.50 8.42
N ILE A 134 -15.45 9.09 8.62
CA ILE A 134 -14.20 8.57 8.04
C ILE A 134 -13.83 7.24 8.69
N ARG A 135 -13.99 7.13 10.02
CA ARG A 135 -13.74 5.88 10.74
C ARG A 135 -14.69 4.76 10.29
N GLU A 136 -15.96 5.09 10.09
CA GLU A 136 -16.97 4.14 9.60
C GLU A 136 -16.67 3.66 8.18
N GLU A 137 -16.37 4.58 7.26
CA GLU A 137 -15.97 4.26 5.88
C GLU A 137 -14.70 3.40 5.84
N TYR A 138 -13.71 3.70 6.68
CA TYR A 138 -12.48 2.91 6.79
C TYR A 138 -12.77 1.48 7.25
N ALA A 139 -13.51 1.33 8.36
CA ALA A 139 -13.85 0.02 8.91
C ALA A 139 -14.67 -0.81 7.91
N PHE A 140 -15.61 -0.18 7.21
CA PHE A 140 -16.40 -0.82 6.15
C PHE A 140 -15.51 -1.32 5.00
N ALA A 141 -14.63 -0.46 4.47
CA ALA A 141 -13.76 -0.82 3.35
C ALA A 141 -12.81 -1.97 3.72
N VAL A 142 -12.24 -1.95 4.92
CA VAL A 142 -11.33 -3.01 5.40
C VAL A 142 -12.07 -4.36 5.50
N ASP A 143 -13.28 -4.37 6.03
CA ASP A 143 -14.12 -5.58 6.09
C ASP A 143 -14.50 -6.08 4.68
N GLU A 144 -14.91 -5.16 3.80
CA GLU A 144 -15.24 -5.46 2.40
C GLU A 144 -14.05 -6.05 1.63
N PHE A 145 -12.87 -5.45 1.73
CA PHE A 145 -11.65 -5.91 1.06
C PHE A 145 -11.30 -7.35 1.49
N ARG A 146 -11.39 -7.63 2.79
CA ARG A 146 -11.16 -8.98 3.33
C ARG A 146 -12.20 -9.99 2.83
N LYS A 147 -13.49 -9.61 2.82
CA LYS A 147 -14.58 -10.45 2.29
C LYS A 147 -14.43 -10.78 0.81
N ASN A 148 -13.83 -9.85 0.05
CA ASN A 148 -13.53 -10.03 -1.36
C ASN A 148 -12.18 -10.74 -1.63
N GLY A 149 -11.57 -11.34 -0.60
CA GLY A 149 -10.39 -12.20 -0.75
C GLY A 149 -9.05 -11.46 -0.74
N LEU A 150 -9.02 -10.16 -0.45
CA LEU A 150 -7.76 -9.42 -0.28
C LEU A 150 -7.17 -9.66 1.12
N ILE A 151 -5.84 -9.75 1.20
CA ILE A 151 -5.12 -9.92 2.46
C ILE A 151 -4.71 -8.54 2.97
N VAL A 152 -5.52 -7.95 3.85
CA VAL A 152 -5.31 -6.58 4.35
C VAL A 152 -4.45 -6.55 5.61
N HIS A 153 -3.26 -5.95 5.50
CA HIS A 153 -2.39 -5.55 6.60
C HIS A 153 -2.50 -4.05 6.84
N GLU A 154 -3.06 -3.69 7.99
CA GLU A 154 -3.17 -2.31 8.46
C GLU A 154 -1.83 -1.88 9.07
N LEU A 155 -1.22 -0.81 8.57
CA LEU A 155 0.12 -0.34 8.94
C LEU A 155 0.07 1.12 9.44
N PRO A 156 0.77 1.45 10.53
CA PRO A 156 0.80 2.81 11.07
C PRO A 156 1.88 3.67 10.38
N MET A 157 1.76 3.91 9.06
CA MET A 157 2.85 4.56 8.30
C MET A 157 3.06 6.02 8.76
N GLU A 158 2.01 6.78 9.08
CA GLU A 158 2.11 8.14 9.63
C GLU A 158 2.83 8.14 10.99
N GLU A 159 2.49 7.21 11.89
CA GLU A 159 3.14 7.08 13.20
C GLU A 159 4.64 6.78 13.04
N GLU A 160 5.00 5.83 12.18
CA GLU A 160 6.41 5.49 11.94
C GLU A 160 7.17 6.64 11.27
N CYS A 161 6.55 7.38 10.34
CA CYS A 161 7.13 8.57 9.74
C CYS A 161 7.40 9.66 10.78
N LEU A 162 6.47 9.90 11.70
CA LEU A 162 6.60 10.93 12.75
C LEU A 162 7.73 10.68 13.75
N LYS A 163 8.26 9.45 13.82
CA LYS A 163 9.47 9.14 14.61
C LYS A 163 10.74 9.74 13.98
N ILE A 164 10.70 10.07 12.68
CA ILE A 164 11.85 10.54 11.90
C ILE A 164 11.68 12.01 11.47
N VAL A 165 10.45 12.41 11.11
CA VAL A 165 10.15 13.77 10.62
C VAL A 165 9.18 14.50 11.53
N SER A 166 9.30 15.82 11.63
CA SER A 166 8.42 16.66 12.46
C SER A 166 7.03 16.89 11.87
N ASN A 167 6.83 16.62 10.57
CA ASN A 167 5.54 16.74 9.90
C ASN A 167 5.45 15.72 8.76
N ALA A 168 4.73 14.62 9.00
CA ALA A 168 4.53 13.55 8.03
C ALA A 168 3.64 13.93 6.83
N ARG A 169 2.94 15.08 6.88
CA ARG A 169 2.08 15.59 5.79
C ARG A 169 2.81 16.48 4.79
N LYS A 170 4.06 16.88 5.09
CA LYS A 170 4.89 17.62 4.15
C LYS A 170 5.63 16.64 3.23
N GLY A 171 5.04 16.39 2.07
CA GLY A 171 5.79 15.93 0.90
C GLY A 171 6.83 16.98 0.49
N LYS A 172 7.80 16.58 -0.34
CA LYS A 172 8.79 17.51 -0.91
C LYS A 172 8.15 18.70 -1.61
#